data_AF-A0A9P0FM25-F1
#
_entry.id   AF-A0A9P0FM25-F1
#
_cell.length_a   1.000
_cell.length_b   1.000
_cell.length_c   1.000
_cell.angle_alpha   90.00
_cell.angle_beta   90.00
_cell.angle_gamma   90.00
#
_symmetry.space_group_name_H-M   'P 1'
#
loop_
_entity.id
_entity.type
_entity.pdbx_description
1 polymer ?
#
loop_
_entity_poly.entity_id
_entity_poly.type
_entity_poly.pdbx_seq_one_letter_code
_entity_poly.pdbx_strand_id
1 'polypeptide(L)'
;MNVSSTEKKLDNVDIKFAANHDTTKSQTQGRPYLGDTLLGAANLRRNVPNVFKETFYDICSSLLKSGYGECQRNIYACLNAPQGQLAAIIAVFGFIANVPMSEGKKAEGLRWVCHKCKDVKVKTVMNNNDKSLEDLITSRLAEFQEEIGNMFKTQLDVLTDRQDRIIQDNSQLNSQNQALAERVLQLENQRDSGHDCTVVTEEDQEVLKKLKIRWICDPCTYSEVRKSLNNVASPTKENDKAQKIIMASLDELKKEVRDLRYDLKFYAEKYEEQQKKNLHFDTEIEALKVENAKIMKELSRIKGKHDNNDLRIKNIIMMGIKSSTDETEKNPDEIKQRASKVLSFIDPNHNISIDDIRLINKKENTPILVSCKTLEQKLNFMKRRKGQNHCGFSGSNNIFLNEDLSKENRELLKKARSLRDKEYKYVWTVAGKIYVRKEDKSEKIRIFDESDLAKLS
;
A
#
# COMPACT_ATOMS: atom_id res chain seq x y z
N MET A 1 -2.72 46.95 -29.47
CA MET A 1 -1.32 47.09 -29.00
C MET A 1 -1.32 48.05 -27.81
N ASN A 2 -0.52 47.73 -26.78
CA ASN A 2 -0.44 48.32 -25.44
C ASN A 2 -1.50 47.83 -24.42
N VAL A 3 -1.17 46.70 -23.78
CA VAL A 3 -1.75 46.25 -22.52
C VAL A 3 -0.79 46.68 -21.41
N SER A 4 -1.21 47.60 -20.53
CA SER A 4 -0.48 47.97 -19.33
C SER A 4 -0.86 47.04 -18.19
N SER A 5 0.13 46.34 -17.64
CA SER A 5 0.03 45.50 -16.45
C SER A 5 -0.02 46.36 -15.18
N THR A 6 -1.15 46.39 -14.49
CA THR A 6 -1.26 46.86 -13.11
C THR A 6 -1.20 45.67 -12.16
N GLU A 7 -0.07 45.55 -11.45
CA GLU A 7 0.10 44.65 -10.29
C GLU A 7 -0.77 45.14 -9.13
N LYS A 8 -1.67 44.29 -8.62
CA LYS A 8 -2.33 44.48 -7.33
C LYS A 8 -1.64 43.63 -6.27
N LYS A 9 -1.09 44.31 -5.25
CA LYS A 9 -0.60 43.76 -3.99
C LYS A 9 -1.77 43.09 -3.25
N LEU A 10 -1.56 41.86 -2.78
CA LEU A 10 -2.43 41.18 -1.83
C LEU A 10 -1.87 41.44 -0.43
N ASP A 11 -2.69 42.10 0.39
CA ASP A 11 -2.40 42.37 1.80
C ASP A 11 -2.55 41.10 2.65
N ASN A 12 -1.63 40.95 3.59
CA ASN A 12 -1.61 39.92 4.63
C ASN A 12 -2.83 40.03 5.54
N VAL A 13 -3.58 38.94 5.69
CA VAL A 13 -4.61 38.79 6.73
C VAL A 13 -4.02 38.00 7.89
N ASP A 14 -3.77 38.72 8.99
CA ASP A 14 -3.46 38.17 10.31
C ASP A 14 -4.69 37.45 10.89
N ILE A 15 -4.63 36.13 11.06
CA ILE A 15 -5.62 35.35 11.80
C ILE A 15 -5.08 35.09 13.20
N LYS A 16 -5.59 35.85 14.17
CA LYS A 16 -5.37 35.61 15.61
C LYS A 16 -6.25 34.45 16.08
N PHE A 17 -5.63 33.34 16.52
CA PHE A 17 -6.32 32.30 17.28
C PHE A 17 -6.40 32.70 18.76
N ALA A 18 -7.62 32.87 19.26
CA ALA A 18 -7.91 33.01 20.68
C ALA A 18 -7.80 31.65 21.37
N ALA A 19 -6.92 31.57 22.37
CA ALA A 19 -6.82 30.44 23.28
C ALA A 19 -7.87 30.61 24.39
N ASN A 20 -8.86 29.73 24.43
CA ASN A 20 -9.69 29.53 25.62
C ASN A 20 -9.12 28.34 26.40
N HIS A 21 -8.51 28.67 27.53
CA HIS A 21 -8.31 27.77 28.65
C HIS A 21 -9.68 27.44 29.25
N ASP A 22 -10.02 26.16 29.32
CA ASP A 22 -10.93 25.70 30.37
C ASP A 22 -10.45 24.37 30.93
N THR A 23 -10.21 24.39 32.24
CA THR A 23 -9.68 23.29 33.04
C THR A 23 -10.81 22.72 33.88
N THR A 24 -11.24 21.50 33.63
CA THR A 24 -11.86 20.66 34.66
C THR A 24 -11.60 19.18 34.42
N LYS A 25 -11.25 18.51 35.52
CA LYS A 25 -10.91 17.10 35.66
C LYS A 25 -12.17 16.23 35.57
N SER A 26 -12.08 15.06 34.93
CA SER A 26 -12.56 13.80 35.53
C SER A 26 -11.85 12.59 34.93
N GLN A 27 -11.36 11.73 35.82
CA GLN A 27 -10.84 10.40 35.52
C GLN A 27 -12.03 9.44 35.38
N THR A 28 -12.10 8.72 34.25
CA THR A 28 -12.68 7.38 34.20
C THR A 28 -11.91 6.55 33.18
N GLN A 29 -11.22 5.51 33.67
CA GLN A 29 -10.58 4.50 32.82
C GLN A 29 -11.67 3.59 32.21
N GLY A 30 -12.01 3.82 30.96
CA GLY A 30 -12.82 2.91 30.14
C GLY A 30 -11.94 1.96 29.34
N ARG A 31 -12.10 0.65 29.55
CA ARG A 31 -11.48 -0.40 28.72
C ARG A 31 -12.00 -0.31 27.27
N PRO A 32 -11.17 -0.48 26.23
CA PRO A 32 -11.67 -0.54 24.87
C PRO A 32 -12.45 -1.83 24.61
N TYR A 33 -13.62 -1.66 24.02
CA TYR A 33 -14.55 -2.71 23.58
C TYR A 33 -13.90 -3.59 22.50
N LEU A 34 -13.90 -4.90 22.74
CA LEU A 34 -13.35 -5.95 21.87
C LEU A 34 -14.35 -6.38 20.76
N GLY A 35 -15.17 -5.45 20.27
CA GLY A 35 -16.31 -5.75 19.38
C GLY A 35 -15.94 -5.86 17.89
N ASP A 36 -15.08 -4.96 17.40
CA ASP A 36 -14.95 -4.75 15.95
C ASP A 36 -13.89 -5.63 15.29
N THR A 37 -12.94 -6.17 16.06
CA THR A 37 -11.95 -7.15 15.55
C THR A 37 -12.59 -8.51 15.22
N LEU A 38 -13.77 -8.80 15.77
CA LEU A 38 -14.49 -10.06 15.52
C LEU A 38 -15.27 -10.04 14.20
N LEU A 39 -15.66 -8.87 13.69
CA LEU A 39 -16.46 -8.76 12.46
C LEU A 39 -15.60 -8.97 11.21
N GLY A 40 -14.36 -8.48 11.20
CA GLY A 40 -13.38 -8.75 10.13
C GLY A 40 -12.96 -10.23 10.05
N ALA A 41 -12.76 -10.87 11.20
CA ALA A 41 -12.48 -12.31 11.27
C ALA A 41 -13.69 -13.18 10.88
N ALA A 42 -14.92 -12.70 11.10
CA ALA A 42 -16.14 -13.38 10.68
C ALA A 42 -16.35 -13.36 9.16
N ASN A 43 -15.91 -12.33 8.45
CA ASN A 43 -16.01 -12.26 6.99
C ASN A 43 -14.96 -13.14 6.27
N LEU A 44 -13.74 -13.27 6.80
CA LEU A 44 -12.77 -14.27 6.32
C LEU A 44 -13.24 -15.71 6.60
N ARG A 45 -13.96 -15.95 7.72
CA ARG A 45 -14.56 -17.26 8.04
C ARG A 45 -15.62 -17.73 7.04
N ARG A 46 -16.33 -16.80 6.38
CA ARG A 46 -17.41 -17.14 5.42
C ARG A 46 -16.90 -17.43 4.01
N ASN A 47 -15.70 -16.98 3.67
CA ASN A 47 -15.15 -17.03 2.31
C ASN A 47 -13.87 -17.88 2.22
N VAL A 48 -13.79 -18.99 2.96
CA VAL A 48 -12.80 -20.03 2.61
C VAL A 48 -13.33 -20.74 1.36
N PRO A 49 -12.65 -20.66 0.20
CA PRO A 49 -13.14 -21.25 -1.04
C PRO A 49 -13.43 -22.75 -0.86
N ASN A 50 -14.54 -23.25 -1.43
CA ASN A 50 -14.88 -24.68 -1.37
C ASN A 50 -13.73 -25.56 -1.91
N VAL A 51 -12.95 -25.05 -2.86
CA VAL A 51 -11.76 -25.70 -3.41
C VAL A 51 -10.68 -25.96 -2.35
N PHE A 52 -10.56 -25.09 -1.34
CA PHE A 52 -9.65 -25.32 -0.20
C PHE A 52 -10.11 -26.50 0.65
N LYS A 53 -11.42 -26.62 0.88
CA LYS A 53 -11.98 -27.76 1.61
C LYS A 53 -11.76 -29.05 0.82
N GLU A 54 -12.02 -29.04 -0.49
CA GLU A 54 -11.86 -30.21 -1.36
C GLU A 54 -10.39 -30.65 -1.48
N THR A 55 -9.47 -29.72 -1.70
CA THR A 55 -8.02 -30.02 -1.80
C THR A 55 -7.47 -30.58 -0.48
N PHE A 56 -7.90 -30.00 0.65
CA PHE A 56 -7.52 -30.50 1.97
C PHE A 56 -8.14 -31.88 2.25
N TYR A 57 -9.38 -32.11 1.83
CA TYR A 57 -10.04 -33.42 1.89
C TYR A 57 -9.32 -34.47 1.05
N ASP A 58 -8.86 -34.12 -0.15
CA ASP A 58 -8.13 -35.02 -1.05
C ASP A 58 -6.75 -35.40 -0.51
N ILE A 59 -6.04 -34.45 0.12
CA ILE A 59 -4.77 -34.70 0.79
C ILE A 59 -5.00 -35.62 2.00
N CYS A 60 -6.01 -35.34 2.83
CA CYS A 60 -6.39 -36.20 3.95
C CYS A 60 -6.84 -37.60 3.48
N SER A 61 -7.56 -37.70 2.35
CA SER A 61 -8.04 -38.95 1.75
C SER A 61 -6.90 -39.80 1.17
N SER A 62 -5.91 -39.14 0.58
CA SER A 62 -4.69 -39.81 0.09
C SER A 62 -3.83 -40.34 1.25
N LEU A 63 -3.69 -39.56 2.33
CA LEU A 63 -3.05 -40.02 3.57
C LEU A 63 -3.83 -41.17 4.23
N LEU A 64 -5.17 -41.17 4.14
CA LEU A 64 -6.05 -42.25 4.58
C LEU A 64 -5.77 -43.58 3.88
N LYS A 65 -5.61 -43.57 2.54
CA LYS A 65 -5.32 -44.76 1.73
C LYS A 65 -3.96 -45.40 2.06
N SER A 66 -3.05 -44.63 2.68
CA SER A 66 -1.73 -45.11 3.12
C SER A 66 -1.72 -45.75 4.52
N GLY A 67 -2.88 -45.95 5.18
CA GLY A 67 -3.01 -46.82 6.36
C GLY A 67 -3.00 -46.14 7.74
N TYR A 68 -3.20 -44.82 7.83
CA TYR A 68 -3.02 -44.05 9.07
C TYR A 68 -4.33 -43.69 9.79
N GLY A 69 -5.09 -44.70 10.26
CA GLY A 69 -6.43 -44.51 10.85
C GLY A 69 -6.50 -43.77 12.19
N GLU A 70 -5.42 -43.69 12.97
CA GLU A 70 -5.45 -43.06 14.31
C GLU A 70 -5.21 -41.54 14.30
N CYS A 71 -4.54 -41.01 13.26
CA CYS A 71 -4.45 -39.56 13.03
C CYS A 71 -5.81 -38.95 12.65
N GLN A 72 -6.70 -39.76 12.07
CA GLN A 72 -8.04 -39.35 11.59
C GLN A 72 -8.87 -38.70 12.70
N ARG A 73 -8.97 -39.31 13.89
CA ARG A 73 -9.80 -38.81 14.99
C ARG A 73 -9.28 -37.49 15.57
N ASN A 74 -7.97 -37.30 15.61
CA ASN A 74 -7.37 -36.10 16.22
C ASN A 74 -7.37 -34.90 15.26
N ILE A 75 -7.18 -35.14 13.95
CA ILE A 75 -7.26 -34.09 12.93
C ILE A 75 -8.71 -33.64 12.74
N TYR A 76 -9.68 -34.58 12.67
CA TYR A 76 -11.11 -34.24 12.63
C TYR A 76 -11.58 -33.48 13.88
N ALA A 77 -11.12 -33.86 15.07
CA ALA A 77 -11.45 -33.15 16.31
C ALA A 77 -10.86 -31.73 16.35
N CYS A 78 -9.64 -31.51 15.82
CA CYS A 78 -9.04 -30.18 15.72
C CYS A 78 -9.74 -29.29 14.67
N LEU A 79 -10.16 -29.85 13.54
CA LEU A 79 -10.82 -29.10 12.46
C LEU A 79 -12.26 -28.70 12.77
N ASN A 80 -12.95 -29.46 13.63
CA ASN A 80 -14.29 -29.12 14.10
C ASN A 80 -14.30 -28.14 15.29
N ALA A 81 -13.13 -27.80 15.84
CA ALA A 81 -13.01 -26.76 16.86
C ALA A 81 -13.03 -25.35 16.23
N PRO A 82 -13.84 -24.39 16.72
CA PRO A 82 -13.99 -23.05 16.11
C PRO A 82 -12.69 -22.22 15.98
N GLN A 83 -11.66 -22.57 16.75
CA GLN A 83 -10.33 -21.94 16.72
C GLN A 83 -9.28 -22.80 15.98
N GLY A 84 -9.56 -24.08 15.74
CA GLY A 84 -8.60 -25.05 15.23
C GLY A 84 -8.38 -24.98 13.72
N GLN A 85 -9.35 -24.48 12.94
CA GLN A 85 -9.19 -24.34 11.49
C GLN A 85 -8.09 -23.35 11.11
N LEU A 86 -8.08 -22.15 11.73
CA LEU A 86 -7.05 -21.15 11.47
C LEU A 86 -5.67 -21.57 12.01
N ALA A 87 -5.64 -22.22 13.19
CA ALA A 87 -4.41 -22.72 13.79
C ALA A 87 -3.81 -23.89 12.99
N ALA A 88 -4.64 -24.78 12.45
CA ALA A 88 -4.19 -25.85 11.55
C ALA A 88 -3.67 -25.26 10.22
N ILE A 89 -4.35 -24.26 9.66
CA ILE A 89 -3.89 -23.54 8.46
C ILE A 89 -2.52 -22.88 8.71
N ILE A 90 -2.36 -22.15 9.81
CA ILE A 90 -1.10 -21.49 10.19
C ILE A 90 0.00 -22.53 10.48
N ALA A 91 -0.33 -23.67 11.09
CA ALA A 91 0.64 -24.72 11.37
C ALA A 91 1.11 -25.44 10.09
N VAL A 92 0.19 -25.73 9.16
CA VAL A 92 0.53 -26.36 7.87
C VAL A 92 1.34 -25.41 6.99
N PHE A 93 0.92 -24.15 6.84
CA PHE A 93 1.67 -23.15 6.07
C PHE A 93 2.97 -22.72 6.75
N GLY A 94 2.99 -22.62 8.08
CA GLY A 94 4.19 -22.29 8.85
C GLY A 94 5.25 -23.39 8.80
N PHE A 95 4.85 -24.64 8.57
CA PHE A 95 5.74 -25.77 8.36
C PHE A 95 6.28 -25.83 6.92
N ILE A 96 5.45 -25.50 5.93
CA ILE A 96 5.84 -25.51 4.50
C ILE A 96 6.68 -24.28 4.13
N ALA A 97 6.36 -23.10 4.65
CA ALA A 97 7.05 -21.85 4.30
C ALA A 97 8.41 -21.65 4.98
N ASN A 98 8.75 -22.45 6.02
CA ASN A 98 10.00 -22.30 6.79
C ASN A 98 11.06 -23.38 6.54
N VAL A 99 10.91 -24.22 5.53
CA VAL A 99 11.98 -25.17 5.14
C VAL A 99 12.59 -24.71 3.82
N PRO A 100 13.73 -24.00 3.82
CA PRO A 100 14.54 -23.92 2.62
C PRO A 100 15.09 -25.33 2.34
N MET A 101 14.49 -26.03 1.40
CA MET A 101 15.03 -27.27 0.81
C MET A 101 16.23 -26.91 -0.08
N SER A 102 17.33 -26.50 0.54
CA SER A 102 18.64 -26.52 -0.11
C SER A 102 19.30 -27.85 0.21
N GLU A 103 19.65 -28.59 -0.85
CA GLU A 103 20.27 -29.91 -0.87
C GLU A 103 21.20 -30.19 0.33
N GLY A 104 20.89 -31.26 1.08
CA GLY A 104 21.92 -32.01 1.83
C GLY A 104 22.04 -31.79 3.34
N LYS A 105 21.09 -31.15 4.05
CA LYS A 105 21.11 -31.12 5.52
C LYS A 105 19.94 -31.89 6.14
N LYS A 106 20.26 -33.02 6.79
CA LYS A 106 19.33 -33.76 7.66
C LYS A 106 18.84 -32.83 8.76
N ALA A 107 17.52 -32.62 8.84
CA ALA A 107 16.87 -31.93 9.94
C ALA A 107 16.88 -32.81 11.21
N GLU A 108 18.01 -32.85 11.90
CA GLU A 108 18.08 -33.40 13.25
C GLU A 108 17.64 -32.33 14.26
N GLY A 109 16.38 -32.37 14.72
CA GLY A 109 16.02 -31.55 15.89
C GLY A 109 14.56 -31.39 16.26
N LEU A 110 13.59 -31.57 15.35
CA LEU A 110 12.18 -31.35 15.70
C LEU A 110 11.49 -32.68 16.01
N ARG A 111 11.34 -32.99 17.31
CA ARG A 111 10.45 -34.07 17.78
C ARG A 111 9.08 -33.49 18.07
N TRP A 112 8.09 -33.85 17.26
CA TRP A 112 6.70 -33.74 17.68
C TRP A 112 6.37 -34.92 18.59
N VAL A 113 6.04 -34.61 19.85
CA VAL A 113 5.52 -35.59 20.80
C VAL A 113 4.02 -35.34 20.90
N CYS A 114 3.21 -36.29 20.46
CA CYS A 114 1.77 -36.23 20.70
C CYS A 114 1.53 -36.23 22.21
N HIS A 115 0.92 -35.17 22.74
CA HIS A 115 0.73 -34.98 24.18
C HIS A 115 -0.15 -36.08 24.81
N LYS A 116 -0.92 -36.83 24.00
CA LYS A 116 -1.81 -37.89 24.46
C LYS A 116 -1.19 -39.29 24.46
N CYS A 117 -0.40 -39.64 23.45
CA CYS A 117 0.17 -41.00 23.34
C CYS A 117 1.68 -41.10 23.61
N LYS A 118 2.39 -39.96 23.77
CA LYS A 118 3.85 -39.88 24.01
C LYS A 118 4.75 -40.64 23.01
N ASP A 119 4.21 -41.24 21.97
CA ASP A 119 4.94 -42.10 21.05
C ASP A 119 5.55 -41.29 19.89
N VAL A 120 6.86 -41.47 19.65
CA VAL A 120 7.66 -40.71 18.68
C VAL A 120 7.77 -41.51 17.38
N LYS A 121 6.64 -41.79 16.72
CA LYS A 121 6.63 -42.60 15.49
C LYS A 121 6.59 -41.81 14.18
N VAL A 122 6.44 -40.49 14.23
CA VAL A 122 6.38 -39.64 13.02
C VAL A 122 7.70 -39.64 12.25
N LYS A 123 8.84 -39.85 12.94
CA LYS A 123 10.17 -39.76 12.33
C LYS A 123 10.49 -40.88 11.33
N THR A 124 9.83 -42.04 11.43
CA THR A 124 10.08 -43.18 10.55
C THR A 124 9.33 -43.08 9.22
N VAL A 125 8.26 -42.29 9.16
CA VAL A 125 7.36 -42.22 8.00
C VAL A 125 7.90 -41.26 6.91
N MET A 126 8.65 -40.22 7.29
CA MET A 126 9.18 -39.23 6.33
C MET A 126 10.52 -39.59 5.68
N ASN A 127 11.16 -40.70 6.07
CA ASN A 127 12.44 -41.13 5.48
C ASN A 127 12.29 -42.02 4.24
N ASN A 128 11.07 -42.47 3.93
CA ASN A 128 10.80 -43.06 2.63
C ASN A 128 10.47 -41.91 1.68
N ASN A 129 11.51 -41.44 0.98
CA ASN A 129 11.45 -40.44 -0.08
C ASN A 129 10.54 -40.91 -1.22
N ASP A 130 9.23 -40.83 -1.02
CA ASP A 130 8.28 -41.06 -2.08
C ASP A 130 8.19 -39.75 -2.87
N LYS A 131 9.09 -39.61 -3.86
CA LYS A 131 9.18 -38.46 -4.77
C LYS A 131 7.82 -38.09 -5.36
N SER A 132 6.94 -39.09 -5.52
CA SER A 132 5.53 -38.95 -5.89
C SER A 132 4.73 -38.00 -4.98
N LEU A 133 4.95 -38.03 -3.66
CA LEU A 133 4.24 -37.17 -2.72
C LEU A 133 4.75 -35.73 -2.76
N GLU A 134 6.06 -35.52 -2.92
CA GLU A 134 6.65 -34.19 -3.07
C GLU A 134 6.20 -33.52 -4.38
N ASP A 135 6.16 -34.28 -5.48
CA ASP A 135 5.65 -33.82 -6.77
C ASP A 135 4.15 -33.47 -6.68
N LEU A 136 3.35 -34.29 -5.98
CA LEU A 136 1.92 -34.02 -5.76
C LEU A 136 1.69 -32.74 -4.93
N ILE A 137 2.43 -32.56 -3.83
CA ILE A 137 2.32 -31.37 -2.98
C ILE A 137 2.72 -30.13 -3.78
N THR A 138 3.81 -30.22 -4.54
CA THR A 138 4.30 -29.11 -5.36
C THR A 138 3.29 -28.73 -6.46
N SER A 139 2.71 -29.72 -7.15
CA SER A 139 1.67 -29.50 -8.16
C SER A 139 0.44 -28.82 -7.56
N ARG A 140 -0.05 -29.31 -6.41
CA ARG A 140 -1.22 -28.72 -5.74
C ARG A 140 -0.96 -27.33 -5.19
N LEU A 141 0.25 -27.06 -4.70
CA LEU A 141 0.63 -25.71 -4.27
C LEU A 141 0.68 -24.74 -5.45
N ALA A 142 1.15 -25.17 -6.62
CA ALA A 142 1.16 -24.35 -7.83
C ALA A 142 -0.27 -24.05 -8.32
N GLU A 143 -1.14 -25.05 -8.39
CA GLU A 143 -2.57 -24.88 -8.72
C GLU A 143 -3.26 -23.90 -7.76
N PHE A 144 -3.00 -24.04 -6.46
CA PHE A 144 -3.57 -23.15 -5.45
C PHE A 144 -3.06 -21.70 -5.56
N GLN A 145 -1.76 -21.52 -5.85
CA GLN A 145 -1.19 -20.20 -6.09
C GLN A 145 -1.81 -19.54 -7.32
N GLU A 146 -2.03 -20.30 -8.39
CA GLU A 146 -2.69 -19.83 -9.60
C GLU A 146 -4.15 -19.42 -9.33
N GLU A 147 -4.90 -20.23 -8.59
CA GLU A 147 -6.29 -19.93 -8.24
C GLU A 147 -6.43 -18.68 -7.36
N ILE A 148 -5.56 -18.52 -6.35
CA ILE A 148 -5.47 -17.30 -5.56
C ILE A 148 -5.13 -16.10 -6.45
N GLY A 149 -4.18 -16.26 -7.36
CA GLY A 149 -3.80 -15.23 -8.32
C GLY A 149 -4.97 -14.78 -9.18
N ASN A 150 -5.75 -15.73 -9.71
CA ASN A 150 -6.94 -15.48 -10.52
C ASN A 150 -8.06 -14.80 -9.71
N MET A 151 -8.25 -15.19 -8.44
CA MET A 151 -9.21 -14.55 -7.55
C MET A 151 -8.84 -13.09 -7.28
N PHE A 152 -7.58 -12.80 -6.96
CA PHE A 152 -7.11 -11.43 -6.75
C PHE A 152 -7.20 -10.59 -8.02
N LYS A 153 -6.84 -11.16 -9.18
CA LYS A 153 -7.00 -10.51 -10.48
C LYS A 153 -8.46 -10.15 -10.75
N THR A 154 -9.38 -11.08 -10.54
CA THR A 154 -10.83 -10.83 -10.72
C THR A 154 -11.34 -9.72 -9.79
N GLN A 155 -10.90 -9.70 -8.52
CA GLN A 155 -11.28 -8.62 -7.59
C GLN A 155 -10.70 -7.27 -8.03
N LEU A 156 -9.46 -7.26 -8.52
CA LEU A 156 -8.81 -6.04 -9.03
C LEU A 156 -9.52 -5.51 -10.27
N ASP A 157 -9.93 -6.38 -11.20
CA ASP A 157 -10.70 -6.02 -12.38
C ASP A 157 -12.06 -5.41 -11.99
N VAL A 158 -12.79 -6.02 -11.05
CA VAL A 158 -14.07 -5.48 -10.52
C VAL A 158 -13.90 -4.10 -9.87
N LEU A 159 -12.80 -3.89 -9.12
CA LEU A 159 -12.50 -2.60 -8.51
C LEU A 159 -12.14 -1.53 -9.55
N THR A 160 -11.40 -1.92 -10.59
CA THR A 160 -11.03 -1.04 -11.71
C THR A 160 -12.28 -0.61 -12.48
N ASP A 161 -13.15 -1.55 -12.86
CA ASP A 161 -14.44 -1.26 -13.50
C ASP A 161 -15.32 -0.32 -12.66
N ARG A 162 -15.31 -0.47 -11.33
CA ARG A 162 -16.05 0.41 -10.42
C ARG A 162 -15.46 1.82 -10.40
N GLN A 163 -14.13 1.93 -10.41
CA GLN A 163 -13.45 3.22 -10.46
C GLN A 163 -13.75 3.96 -11.77
N ASP A 164 -13.74 3.25 -12.90
CA ASP A 164 -14.03 3.83 -14.21
C ASP A 164 -15.48 4.34 -14.31
N ARG A 165 -16.45 3.60 -13.76
CA ARG A 165 -17.84 4.08 -13.66
C ARG A 165 -17.96 5.36 -12.83
N ILE A 166 -17.25 5.45 -11.70
CA ILE A 166 -17.25 6.67 -10.87
C ILE A 166 -16.65 7.85 -11.62
N ILE A 167 -15.58 7.64 -12.40
CA ILE A 167 -14.97 8.69 -13.23
C ILE A 167 -15.96 9.16 -14.31
N GLN A 168 -16.65 8.23 -14.97
CA GLN A 168 -17.66 8.54 -15.98
C GLN A 168 -18.84 9.34 -15.40
N ASP A 169 -19.40 8.90 -14.27
CA ASP A 169 -20.50 9.58 -13.60
C ASP A 169 -20.11 11.01 -13.16
N ASN A 170 -18.90 11.19 -12.63
CA ASN A 170 -18.38 12.52 -12.28
C ASN A 170 -18.19 13.42 -13.51
N SER A 171 -17.76 12.86 -14.64
CA SER A 171 -17.66 13.61 -15.89
C SER A 171 -19.04 14.07 -16.40
N GLN A 172 -20.07 13.22 -16.25
CA GLN A 172 -21.44 13.56 -16.62
C GLN A 172 -22.05 14.61 -15.69
N LEU A 173 -21.82 14.51 -14.38
CA LEU A 173 -22.26 15.53 -13.42
C LEU A 173 -21.61 16.89 -13.69
N ASN A 174 -20.33 16.91 -14.04
CA ASN A 174 -19.63 18.14 -14.38
C ASN A 174 -20.21 18.81 -15.64
N SER A 175 -20.54 18.04 -16.68
CA SER A 175 -21.16 18.61 -17.88
C SER A 175 -22.58 19.13 -17.61
N GLN A 176 -23.36 18.47 -16.75
CA GLN A 176 -24.67 18.96 -16.29
C GLN A 176 -24.54 20.25 -15.49
N ASN A 177 -23.58 20.34 -14.57
CA ASN A 177 -23.33 21.54 -13.79
C ASN A 177 -22.90 22.72 -14.68
N GLN A 178 -22.07 22.47 -15.70
CA GLN A 178 -21.70 23.49 -16.68
C GLN A 178 -22.90 23.99 -17.48
N ALA A 179 -23.77 23.09 -17.97
CA ALA A 179 -24.98 23.46 -18.69
C ALA A 179 -25.96 24.27 -17.82
N LEU A 180 -26.08 23.92 -16.54
CA LEU A 180 -26.89 24.69 -15.58
C LEU A 180 -26.29 26.08 -15.34
N ALA A 181 -24.97 26.19 -15.18
CA ALA A 181 -24.30 27.48 -15.02
C ALA A 181 -24.49 28.39 -16.24
N GLU A 182 -24.39 27.85 -17.46
CA GLU A 182 -24.66 28.58 -18.70
C GLU A 182 -26.12 29.06 -18.77
N ARG A 183 -27.08 28.22 -18.35
CA ARG A 183 -28.49 28.58 -18.31
C ARG A 183 -28.79 29.67 -17.27
N VAL A 184 -28.15 29.63 -16.10
CA VAL A 184 -28.27 30.69 -15.09
C VAL A 184 -27.74 32.01 -15.66
N LEU A 185 -26.57 32.00 -16.31
CA LEU A 185 -25.99 33.19 -16.93
C LEU A 185 -26.89 33.76 -18.04
N GLN A 186 -27.52 32.91 -18.85
CA GLN A 186 -28.50 33.35 -19.85
C GLN A 186 -29.70 34.04 -19.21
N LEU A 187 -30.23 33.49 -18.11
CA LEU A 187 -31.35 34.09 -17.39
C LEU A 187 -30.96 35.41 -16.71
N GLU A 188 -29.74 35.53 -16.18
CA GLU A 188 -29.22 36.78 -15.62
C GLU A 188 -29.07 37.86 -16.71
N ASN A 189 -28.53 37.51 -17.88
CA ASN A 189 -28.43 38.43 -19.01
C ASN A 189 -29.81 38.87 -19.55
N GLN A 190 -30.82 38.00 -19.49
CA GLN A 190 -32.21 38.35 -19.84
C GLN A 190 -32.88 39.26 -18.80
N ARG A 191 -32.40 39.24 -17.55
CA ARG A 191 -32.90 40.08 -16.47
C ARG A 191 -32.26 41.47 -16.50
N ASP A 192 -30.96 41.54 -16.77
CA ASP A 192 -30.18 42.80 -16.75
C ASP A 192 -30.28 43.60 -18.05
N SER A 193 -30.86 43.04 -19.12
CA SER A 193 -31.20 43.79 -20.34
C SER A 193 -32.27 44.86 -20.15
N GLY A 194 -32.75 45.08 -18.91
CA GLY A 194 -33.64 46.17 -18.56
C GLY A 194 -35.06 45.90 -19.04
N HIS A 195 -35.98 45.79 -18.10
CA HIS A 195 -37.38 46.09 -18.35
C HIS A 195 -37.54 47.58 -18.67
N ASP A 196 -37.07 47.97 -19.84
CA ASP A 196 -37.62 49.11 -20.55
C ASP A 196 -38.68 48.52 -21.47
N CYS A 197 -39.93 49.00 -21.40
CA CYS A 197 -41.06 48.49 -22.17
C CYS A 197 -40.94 48.82 -23.68
N THR A 198 -39.73 48.85 -24.21
CA THR A 198 -39.30 49.38 -25.51
C THR A 198 -38.65 48.34 -26.41
N VAL A 199 -38.51 47.07 -25.98
CA VAL A 199 -37.97 45.98 -26.83
C VAL A 199 -39.04 45.45 -27.80
N VAL A 200 -39.60 46.34 -28.61
CA VAL A 200 -40.27 46.00 -29.87
C VAL A 200 -39.29 46.45 -30.94
N THR A 201 -38.68 45.51 -31.66
CA THR A 201 -37.75 45.85 -32.75
C THR A 201 -38.48 46.68 -33.82
N GLU A 202 -37.77 47.48 -34.61
CA GLU A 202 -38.41 48.26 -35.68
C GLU A 202 -39.19 47.38 -36.67
N GLU A 203 -38.72 46.14 -36.91
CA GLU A 203 -39.44 45.14 -37.71
C GLU A 203 -40.74 44.70 -37.04
N ASP A 204 -40.73 44.43 -35.73
CA ASP A 204 -41.95 44.11 -34.98
C ASP A 204 -42.94 45.29 -35.00
N GLN A 205 -42.45 46.53 -34.96
CA GLN A 205 -43.31 47.72 -35.07
C GLN A 205 -43.97 47.84 -36.45
N GLU A 206 -43.27 47.47 -37.53
CA GLU A 206 -43.87 47.42 -38.87
C GLU A 206 -44.95 46.33 -38.98
N VAL A 207 -44.69 45.15 -38.41
CA VAL A 207 -45.66 44.04 -38.38
C VAL A 207 -46.89 44.44 -37.58
N LEU A 208 -46.71 45.04 -36.41
CA LEU A 208 -47.81 45.53 -35.57
C LEU A 208 -48.62 46.64 -36.24
N LYS A 209 -47.96 47.56 -36.96
CA LYS A 209 -48.63 48.59 -37.78
C LYS A 209 -49.44 47.98 -38.92
N LYS A 210 -48.90 46.98 -39.63
CA LYS A 210 -49.61 46.26 -40.71
C LYS A 210 -50.82 45.49 -40.17
N LEU A 211 -50.70 44.88 -39.01
CA LEU A 211 -51.76 44.10 -38.38
C LEU A 211 -52.79 44.95 -37.60
N LYS A 212 -52.51 46.25 -37.37
CA LYS A 212 -53.31 47.15 -36.54
C LYS A 212 -53.50 46.63 -35.10
N ILE A 213 -52.53 45.89 -34.57
CA ILE A 213 -52.56 45.34 -33.21
C ILE A 213 -51.72 46.24 -32.30
N ARG A 214 -52.28 46.65 -31.17
CA ARG A 214 -51.53 47.37 -30.12
C ARG A 214 -50.76 46.34 -29.29
N TRP A 215 -49.44 46.38 -29.36
CA TRP A 215 -48.59 45.56 -28.48
C TRP A 215 -48.60 46.14 -27.07
N ILE A 216 -48.75 45.25 -26.10
CA ILE A 216 -48.80 45.56 -24.69
C ILE A 216 -47.86 44.55 -24.01
N CYS A 217 -46.89 45.05 -23.23
CA CYS A 217 -45.93 44.22 -22.52
C CYS A 217 -46.63 43.35 -21.46
N ASP A 218 -46.20 42.12 -21.17
CA ASP A 218 -46.86 41.25 -20.16
C ASP A 218 -47.15 41.95 -18.80
N PRO A 219 -46.24 42.75 -18.22
CA PRO A 219 -46.53 43.57 -17.03
C PRO A 219 -47.65 44.61 -17.26
N CYS A 220 -47.68 45.21 -18.44
CA CYS A 220 -48.69 46.18 -18.89
C CYS A 220 -50.04 45.50 -19.14
N THR A 221 -50.02 44.29 -19.72
CA THR A 221 -51.17 43.42 -19.99
C THR A 221 -51.85 43.06 -18.68
N TYR A 222 -51.06 42.78 -17.63
CA TYR A 222 -51.61 42.53 -16.30
C TYR A 222 -52.40 43.74 -15.74
N SER A 223 -51.97 44.97 -16.06
CA SER A 223 -52.66 46.19 -15.64
C SER A 223 -53.93 46.50 -16.45
N GLU A 224 -53.95 46.20 -17.75
CA GLU A 224 -55.10 46.41 -18.63
C GLU A 224 -56.16 45.32 -18.48
N VAL A 225 -55.75 44.05 -18.34
CA VAL A 225 -56.67 42.93 -18.03
C VAL A 225 -57.38 43.18 -16.70
N ARG A 226 -56.69 43.76 -15.71
CA ARG A 226 -57.30 44.15 -14.42
C ARG A 226 -58.31 45.30 -14.56
N LYS A 227 -58.12 46.23 -15.50
CA LYS A 227 -59.10 47.29 -15.83
C LYS A 227 -60.29 46.73 -16.61
N SER A 228 -60.07 45.77 -17.51
CA SER A 228 -61.12 45.12 -18.30
C SER A 228 -62.00 44.18 -17.46
N LEU A 229 -61.41 43.46 -16.50
CA LEU A 229 -62.14 42.59 -15.55
C LEU A 229 -63.11 43.36 -14.65
N ASN A 230 -62.88 44.66 -14.40
CA ASN A 230 -63.81 45.49 -13.64
C ASN A 230 -65.04 45.95 -14.45
N ASN A 231 -65.06 45.76 -15.78
CA ASN A 231 -66.18 46.16 -16.65
C ASN A 231 -67.06 44.99 -17.13
N VAL A 232 -66.73 43.74 -16.82
CA VAL A 232 -67.55 42.57 -17.20
C VAL A 232 -68.48 42.19 -16.04
N ALA A 233 -69.47 43.05 -15.79
CA ALA A 233 -70.56 42.78 -14.86
C ALA A 233 -71.80 42.31 -15.65
N SER A 234 -71.78 41.05 -16.12
CA SER A 234 -72.99 40.28 -16.47
C SER A 234 -72.63 38.80 -16.61
N PRO A 235 -73.04 37.94 -15.66
CA PRO A 235 -72.77 36.50 -15.73
C PRO A 235 -73.69 35.85 -16.76
N THR A 236 -73.11 35.39 -17.87
CA THR A 236 -73.78 34.46 -18.79
C THR A 236 -73.58 33.04 -18.28
N LYS A 237 -74.59 32.17 -18.45
CA LYS A 237 -74.58 30.77 -17.96
C LYS A 237 -73.43 29.91 -18.51
N GLU A 238 -72.80 30.32 -19.62
CA GLU A 238 -71.61 29.65 -20.17
C GLU A 238 -70.35 29.94 -19.35
N ASN A 239 -70.26 31.11 -18.72
CA ASN A 239 -69.10 31.52 -17.94
C ASN A 239 -68.97 30.72 -16.63
N ASP A 240 -70.10 30.34 -16.02
CA ASP A 240 -70.13 29.47 -14.84
C ASP A 240 -69.55 28.08 -15.11
N LYS A 241 -69.74 27.56 -16.33
CA LYS A 241 -69.23 26.24 -16.71
C LYS A 241 -67.71 26.27 -16.92
N ALA A 242 -67.20 27.31 -17.58
CA ALA A 242 -65.76 27.53 -17.75
C ALA A 242 -65.07 27.78 -16.39
N GLN A 243 -65.67 28.60 -15.52
CA GLN A 243 -65.15 28.88 -14.20
C GLN A 243 -65.07 27.63 -13.32
N LYS A 244 -66.05 26.73 -13.39
CA LYS A 244 -66.01 25.43 -12.70
C LYS A 244 -64.86 24.54 -13.19
N ILE A 245 -64.62 24.47 -14.50
CA ILE A 245 -63.51 23.68 -15.07
C ILE A 245 -62.17 24.25 -14.60
N ILE A 246 -62.00 25.57 -14.66
CA ILE A 246 -60.77 26.24 -14.21
C ILE A 246 -60.51 26.01 -12.72
N MET A 247 -61.54 26.10 -11.88
CA MET A 247 -61.41 25.83 -10.45
C MET A 247 -61.00 24.38 -10.17
N ALA A 248 -61.55 23.41 -10.90
CA ALA A 248 -61.16 22.01 -10.77
C ALA A 248 -59.68 21.78 -11.17
N SER A 249 -59.23 22.35 -12.29
CA SER A 249 -57.82 22.28 -12.70
C SER A 249 -56.88 22.98 -11.72
N LEU A 250 -57.29 24.11 -11.14
CA LEU A 250 -56.53 24.80 -10.10
C LEU A 250 -56.37 23.94 -8.84
N ASP A 251 -57.40 23.20 -8.45
CA ASP A 251 -57.34 22.35 -7.26
C ASP A 251 -56.47 21.10 -7.47
N GLU A 252 -56.46 20.52 -8.68
CA GLU A 252 -55.52 19.45 -9.02
C GLU A 252 -54.07 19.98 -9.04
N LEU A 253 -53.82 21.15 -9.64
CA LEU A 253 -52.48 21.75 -9.66
C LEU A 253 -51.99 22.11 -8.25
N LYS A 254 -52.87 22.60 -7.37
CA LYS A 254 -52.54 22.80 -5.95
C LYS A 254 -52.20 21.50 -5.23
N LYS A 255 -52.82 20.38 -5.62
CA LYS A 255 -52.50 19.06 -5.07
C LYS A 255 -51.13 18.59 -5.54
N GLU A 256 -50.83 18.67 -6.84
CA GLU A 256 -49.50 18.35 -7.38
C GLU A 256 -48.40 19.21 -6.75
N VAL A 257 -48.64 20.52 -6.55
CA VAL A 257 -47.70 21.41 -5.85
C VAL A 257 -47.48 21.01 -4.40
N ARG A 258 -48.51 20.48 -3.71
CA ARG A 258 -48.35 19.95 -2.34
C ARG A 258 -47.53 18.67 -2.32
N ASP A 259 -47.76 17.77 -3.28
CA ASP A 259 -47.03 16.51 -3.39
C ASP A 259 -45.55 16.77 -3.73
N LEU A 260 -45.26 17.67 -4.68
CA LEU A 260 -43.90 18.10 -5.00
C LEU A 260 -43.18 18.73 -3.81
N ARG A 261 -43.88 19.51 -2.97
CA ARG A 261 -43.30 20.06 -1.73
C ARG A 261 -42.92 18.97 -0.74
N TYR A 262 -43.71 17.91 -0.65
CA TYR A 262 -43.41 16.76 0.21
C TYR A 262 -42.17 16.01 -0.30
N ASP A 263 -42.10 15.73 -1.59
CA ASP A 263 -40.95 15.06 -2.21
C ASP A 263 -39.67 15.89 -2.05
N LEU A 264 -39.73 17.20 -2.29
CA LEU A 264 -38.58 18.10 -2.09
C LEU A 264 -38.08 18.08 -0.65
N LYS A 265 -38.99 18.03 0.33
CA LYS A 265 -38.62 17.91 1.74
C LYS A 265 -37.92 16.57 2.02
N PHE A 266 -38.46 15.47 1.51
CA PHE A 266 -37.86 14.15 1.64
C PHE A 266 -36.46 14.09 1.01
N TYR A 267 -36.29 14.64 -0.20
CA TYR A 267 -34.99 14.70 -0.87
C TYR A 267 -33.99 15.58 -0.14
N ALA A 268 -34.42 16.71 0.44
CA ALA A 268 -33.56 17.55 1.27
C ALA A 268 -33.03 16.77 2.49
N GLU A 269 -33.91 16.05 3.21
CA GLU A 269 -33.51 15.22 4.35
C GLU A 269 -32.54 14.10 3.93
N LYS A 270 -32.78 13.45 2.78
CA LYS A 270 -31.87 12.43 2.23
C LYS A 270 -30.52 12.98 1.82
N TYR A 271 -30.51 14.19 1.25
CA TYR A 271 -29.29 14.87 0.85
C TYR A 271 -28.44 15.26 2.06
N GLU A 272 -29.04 15.77 3.14
CA GLU A 272 -28.36 16.03 4.40
C GLU A 272 -27.78 14.75 5.04
N GLU A 273 -28.52 13.64 5.01
CA GLU A 273 -28.04 12.34 5.48
C GLU A 273 -26.80 11.89 4.69
N GLN A 274 -26.81 12.06 3.37
CA GLN A 274 -25.69 11.71 2.51
C GLN A 274 -24.47 12.62 2.76
N GLN A 275 -24.68 13.92 2.94
CA GLN A 275 -23.59 14.83 3.30
C GLN A 275 -22.91 14.43 4.61
N LYS A 276 -23.67 14.02 5.63
CA LYS A 276 -23.13 13.53 6.90
C LYS A 276 -22.29 12.26 6.71
N LYS A 277 -22.73 11.33 5.86
CA LYS A 277 -21.97 10.10 5.54
C LYS A 277 -20.67 10.43 4.80
N ASN A 278 -20.71 11.33 3.83
CA ASN A 278 -19.52 11.76 3.09
C ASN A 278 -18.50 12.40 4.04
N LEU A 279 -18.94 13.29 4.93
CA LEU A 279 -18.07 13.89 5.93
C LEU A 279 -17.44 12.83 6.85
N HIS A 280 -18.22 11.82 7.25
CA HIS A 280 -17.70 10.71 8.05
C HIS A 280 -16.61 9.92 7.30
N PHE A 281 -16.84 9.57 6.03
CA PHE A 281 -15.83 8.89 5.22
C PHE A 281 -14.57 9.73 5.00
N ASP A 282 -14.70 11.04 4.79
CA ASP A 282 -13.55 11.93 4.65
C ASP A 282 -12.69 11.92 5.93
N THR A 283 -13.33 11.93 7.12
CA THR A 283 -12.60 11.84 8.39
C THR A 283 -11.90 10.49 8.58
N GLU A 284 -12.51 9.39 8.14
CA GLU A 284 -11.91 8.05 8.20
C GLU A 284 -10.73 7.91 7.24
N ILE A 285 -10.85 8.44 6.02
CA ILE A 285 -9.78 8.47 5.02
C ILE A 285 -8.56 9.22 5.57
N GLU A 286 -8.75 10.39 6.18
CA GLU A 286 -7.64 11.14 6.78
C GLU A 286 -7.00 10.40 7.96
N ALA A 287 -7.79 9.76 8.82
CA ALA A 287 -7.28 8.93 9.90
C ALA A 287 -6.42 7.76 9.37
N LEU A 288 -6.89 7.06 8.34
CA LEU A 288 -6.17 5.95 7.70
C LEU A 288 -4.89 6.41 7.01
N LYS A 289 -4.88 7.59 6.36
CA LYS A 289 -3.66 8.17 5.78
C LYS A 289 -2.59 8.42 6.84
N VAL A 290 -2.98 8.97 7.99
CA VAL A 290 -2.07 9.21 9.12
C VAL A 290 -1.51 7.91 9.68
N GLU A 291 -2.35 6.87 9.82
CA GLU A 291 -1.90 5.56 10.29
C GLU A 291 -0.95 4.89 9.29
N ASN A 292 -1.29 4.90 8.00
CA ASN A 292 -0.41 4.38 6.94
C ASN A 292 0.95 5.08 6.93
N ALA A 293 0.99 6.40 7.11
CA ALA A 293 2.25 7.14 7.22
C ALA A 293 3.09 6.67 8.43
N LYS A 294 2.47 6.40 9.58
CA LYS A 294 3.15 5.86 10.77
C LYS A 294 3.67 4.44 10.54
N ILE A 295 2.86 3.55 9.98
CA ILE A 295 3.24 2.17 9.67
C ILE A 295 4.40 2.15 8.68
N MET A 296 4.35 2.97 7.64
CA MET A 296 5.44 3.07 6.67
C MET A 296 6.75 3.55 7.31
N LYS A 297 6.68 4.51 8.24
CA LYS A 297 7.85 4.96 9.01
C LYS A 297 8.43 3.85 9.89
N GLU A 298 7.59 3.09 10.57
CA GLU A 298 8.00 1.95 11.40
C GLU A 298 8.57 0.81 10.56
N LEU A 299 7.96 0.49 9.42
CA LEU A 299 8.47 -0.50 8.48
C LEU A 299 9.85 -0.11 7.96
N SER A 300 10.05 1.14 7.55
CA SER A 300 11.37 1.65 7.15
C SER A 300 12.39 1.54 8.29
N ARG A 301 11.99 1.83 9.54
CA ARG A 301 12.84 1.68 10.72
C ARG A 301 13.22 0.22 10.99
N ILE A 302 12.26 -0.70 10.89
CA ILE A 302 12.47 -2.14 11.12
C ILE A 302 13.30 -2.74 9.99
N LYS A 303 12.98 -2.45 8.73
CA LYS A 303 13.79 -2.85 7.57
C LYS A 303 15.22 -2.35 7.71
N GLY A 304 15.42 -1.08 8.09
CA GLY A 304 16.76 -0.56 8.36
C GLY A 304 17.50 -1.30 9.49
N LYS A 305 16.80 -1.82 10.51
CA LYS A 305 17.41 -2.66 11.55
C LYS A 305 17.72 -4.07 11.06
N HIS A 306 16.83 -4.65 10.25
CA HIS A 306 16.96 -6.01 9.75
C HIS A 306 17.90 -6.11 8.54
N ASP A 307 18.08 -5.08 7.73
CA ASP A 307 19.11 -5.06 6.68
C ASP A 307 20.51 -4.91 7.27
N ASN A 308 20.61 -4.42 8.51
CA ASN A 308 21.80 -4.56 9.35
C ASN A 308 21.98 -5.98 9.93
N ASN A 309 21.19 -6.96 9.46
CA ASN A 309 21.10 -8.32 9.98
C ASN A 309 22.44 -8.91 10.38
N ASP A 310 22.47 -9.31 11.65
CA ASP A 310 23.59 -9.81 12.44
C ASP A 310 24.37 -10.96 11.79
N LEU A 311 23.80 -11.64 10.79
CA LEU A 311 24.44 -12.75 10.11
C LEU A 311 25.58 -12.29 9.19
N ARG A 312 25.44 -11.14 8.53
CA ARG A 312 26.49 -10.60 7.64
C ARG A 312 27.52 -9.78 8.40
N ILE A 313 27.15 -9.26 9.57
CA ILE A 313 28.02 -8.36 10.32
C ILE A 313 29.35 -9.02 10.69
N LYS A 314 29.36 -10.35 10.84
CA LYS A 314 30.55 -11.17 11.14
C LYS A 314 31.26 -11.73 9.90
N ASN A 315 30.70 -11.52 8.71
CA ASN A 315 31.24 -12.07 7.48
C ASN A 315 32.31 -11.16 6.85
N ILE A 316 33.28 -11.81 6.22
CA ILE A 316 34.34 -11.22 5.40
C ILE A 316 34.26 -11.84 4.01
N ILE A 317 34.44 -11.03 2.98
CA ILE A 317 34.62 -11.48 1.60
C ILE A 317 36.11 -11.41 1.27
N MET A 318 36.71 -12.55 0.98
CA MET A 318 38.10 -12.70 0.59
C MET A 318 38.21 -12.94 -0.92
N MET A 319 39.05 -12.16 -1.60
CA MET A 319 39.26 -12.23 -3.05
C MET A 319 40.75 -12.39 -3.35
N GLY A 320 41.08 -12.97 -4.51
CA GLY A 320 42.48 -13.14 -4.96
C GLY A 320 43.12 -14.48 -4.59
N ILE A 321 42.39 -15.38 -3.92
CA ILE A 321 42.81 -16.78 -3.76
C ILE A 321 42.43 -17.54 -5.02
N LYS A 322 43.43 -17.91 -5.83
CA LYS A 322 43.24 -18.82 -6.96
C LYS A 322 42.96 -20.23 -6.42
N SER A 323 42.06 -20.96 -7.06
CA SER A 323 42.05 -22.43 -6.94
C SER A 323 43.34 -22.97 -7.57
N SER A 324 43.89 -24.06 -7.04
CA SER A 324 44.97 -24.79 -7.71
C SER A 324 44.57 -25.09 -9.16
N THR A 325 45.55 -25.02 -10.06
CA THR A 325 45.39 -24.81 -11.51
C THR A 325 44.92 -26.00 -12.32
N ASP A 326 44.37 -27.05 -11.71
CA ASP A 326 43.81 -28.19 -12.45
C ASP A 326 42.29 -28.23 -12.27
N GLU A 327 41.59 -28.15 -13.40
CA GLU A 327 40.14 -27.96 -13.52
C GLU A 327 39.29 -29.11 -12.94
N THR A 328 39.92 -30.18 -12.48
CA THR A 328 39.25 -31.36 -11.92
C THR A 328 39.13 -31.22 -10.40
N GLU A 329 37.96 -30.72 -9.99
CA GLU A 329 37.48 -30.58 -8.62
C GLU A 329 38.20 -29.52 -7.76
N LYS A 330 37.58 -28.35 -7.69
CA LYS A 330 37.83 -27.35 -6.64
C LYS A 330 37.49 -27.96 -5.29
N ASN A 331 38.43 -28.70 -4.70
CA ASN A 331 38.27 -29.28 -3.38
C ASN A 331 37.96 -28.15 -2.39
N PRO A 332 36.74 -28.09 -1.83
CA PRO A 332 36.35 -27.04 -0.92
C PRO A 332 37.31 -26.93 0.28
N ASP A 333 37.87 -28.05 0.73
CA ASP A 333 38.75 -28.10 1.88
C ASP A 333 40.11 -27.46 1.62
N GLU A 334 40.63 -27.53 0.39
CA GLU A 334 41.86 -26.81 0.03
C GLU A 334 41.65 -25.29 0.11
N ILE A 335 40.49 -24.82 -0.35
CA ILE A 335 40.12 -23.40 -0.31
C ILE A 335 39.96 -22.94 1.14
N LYS A 336 39.33 -23.77 1.99
CA LYS A 336 39.25 -23.52 3.44
C LYS A 336 40.63 -23.42 4.07
N GLN A 337 41.53 -24.36 3.78
CA GLN A 337 42.90 -24.33 4.30
C GLN A 337 43.66 -23.08 3.86
N ARG A 338 43.53 -22.69 2.58
CA ARG A 338 44.16 -21.46 2.05
C ARG A 338 43.59 -20.20 2.72
N ALA A 339 42.27 -20.10 2.86
CA ALA A 339 41.62 -18.97 3.54
C ALA A 339 42.02 -18.90 5.02
N SER A 340 42.07 -20.03 5.72
CA SER A 340 42.57 -20.11 7.10
C SER A 340 44.02 -19.66 7.20
N LYS A 341 44.89 -20.07 6.27
CA LYS A 341 46.31 -19.63 6.22
C LYS A 341 46.44 -18.12 6.04
N VAL A 342 45.61 -17.49 5.19
CA VAL A 342 45.54 -16.02 5.07
C VAL A 342 45.22 -15.38 6.42
N LEU A 343 44.20 -15.88 7.11
CA LEU A 343 43.77 -15.30 8.38
C LEU A 343 44.81 -15.49 9.48
N SER A 344 45.49 -16.64 9.53
CA SER A 344 46.62 -16.90 10.44
C SER A 344 47.80 -15.98 10.16
N PHE A 345 48.03 -15.60 8.92
CA PHE A 345 49.07 -14.64 8.59
C PHE A 345 48.71 -13.22 9.06
N ILE A 346 47.44 -12.81 8.87
CA ILE A 346 46.96 -11.48 9.26
C ILE A 346 46.93 -11.31 10.79
N ASP A 347 46.59 -12.37 11.52
CA ASP A 347 46.60 -12.36 12.98
C ASP A 347 47.22 -13.64 13.57
N PRO A 348 48.56 -13.72 13.64
CA PRO A 348 49.28 -14.92 14.12
C PRO A 348 49.05 -15.25 15.60
N ASN A 349 48.70 -14.24 16.40
CA ASN A 349 48.61 -14.36 17.86
C ASN A 349 47.20 -14.70 18.35
N HIS A 350 46.22 -14.84 17.45
CA HIS A 350 44.83 -15.05 17.83
C HIS A 350 44.38 -16.47 17.52
N ASN A 351 43.60 -17.07 18.43
CA ASN A 351 42.95 -18.34 18.15
C ASN A 351 41.83 -18.09 17.14
N ILE A 352 42.09 -18.41 15.88
CA ILE A 352 41.19 -18.13 14.77
C ILE A 352 39.99 -19.09 14.86
N SER A 353 38.93 -18.62 15.52
CA SER A 353 37.65 -19.31 15.56
C SER A 353 36.78 -18.87 14.38
N ILE A 354 36.77 -19.68 13.32
CA ILE A 354 35.94 -19.44 12.14
C ILE A 354 34.72 -20.35 12.25
N ASP A 355 33.53 -19.79 12.04
CA ASP A 355 32.28 -20.55 12.05
C ASP A 355 32.09 -21.31 10.74
N ASP A 356 32.36 -20.66 9.61
CA ASP A 356 32.16 -21.23 8.27
C ASP A 356 33.07 -20.55 7.22
N ILE A 357 33.46 -21.31 6.20
CA ILE A 357 34.16 -20.81 5.02
C ILE A 357 33.52 -21.48 3.80
N ARG A 358 33.02 -20.66 2.88
CA ARG A 358 32.36 -21.14 1.67
C ARG A 358 32.65 -20.28 0.45
N LEU A 359 32.62 -20.89 -0.72
CA LEU A 359 32.65 -20.19 -1.99
C LEU A 359 31.29 -19.54 -2.27
N ILE A 360 31.28 -18.30 -2.77
CA ILE A 360 30.04 -17.63 -3.16
C ILE A 360 29.48 -18.23 -4.48
N ASN A 361 30.36 -18.65 -5.40
CA ASN A 361 30.05 -19.32 -6.67
C ASN A 361 31.13 -20.37 -7.01
N LYS A 362 30.88 -21.23 -8.01
CA LYS A 362 31.84 -22.26 -8.45
C LYS A 362 32.82 -21.81 -9.56
N LYS A 363 32.87 -20.52 -9.91
CA LYS A 363 33.72 -19.98 -11.00
C LYS A 363 35.18 -19.80 -10.55
N GLU A 364 36.12 -19.67 -11.47
CA GLU A 364 37.50 -19.32 -11.11
C GLU A 364 37.56 -17.94 -10.45
N ASN A 365 38.51 -17.74 -9.52
CA ASN A 365 38.65 -16.50 -8.74
C ASN A 365 37.37 -16.05 -8.03
N THR A 366 36.47 -16.99 -7.70
CA THR A 366 35.27 -16.65 -6.95
C THR A 366 35.66 -16.11 -5.57
N PRO A 367 35.04 -15.00 -5.13
CA PRO A 367 35.14 -14.56 -3.75
C PRO A 367 34.76 -15.66 -2.75
N ILE A 368 35.55 -15.79 -1.69
CA ILE A 368 35.32 -16.70 -0.58
C ILE A 368 34.65 -15.91 0.53
N LEU A 369 33.53 -16.43 1.04
CA LEU A 369 32.87 -15.91 2.23
C LEU A 369 33.43 -16.60 3.46
N VAL A 370 33.91 -15.82 4.43
CA VAL A 370 34.37 -16.31 5.73
C VAL A 370 33.49 -15.73 6.82
N SER A 371 32.82 -16.59 7.58
CA SER A 371 32.01 -16.23 8.74
C SER A 371 32.83 -16.33 10.02
N CYS A 372 33.10 -15.19 10.66
CA CYS A 372 33.80 -15.17 11.94
C CYS A 372 32.85 -15.51 13.09
N LYS A 373 33.36 -16.11 14.17
CA LYS A 373 32.55 -16.42 15.36
C LYS A 373 32.02 -15.17 16.06
N THR A 374 32.85 -14.15 16.16
CA THR A 374 32.51 -12.86 16.78
C THR A 374 32.76 -11.68 15.84
N LEU A 375 32.00 -10.60 16.05
CA LEU A 375 32.22 -9.35 15.32
C LEU A 375 33.60 -8.75 15.61
N GLU A 376 34.05 -8.85 16.86
CA GLU A 376 35.36 -8.36 17.27
C GLU A 376 36.50 -8.99 16.46
N GLN A 377 36.43 -10.31 16.25
CA GLN A 377 37.42 -11.04 15.47
C GLN A 377 37.44 -10.56 14.00
N LYS A 378 36.26 -10.37 13.37
CA LYS A 378 36.18 -9.75 12.04
C LYS A 378 36.84 -8.37 12.04
N LEU A 379 36.51 -7.52 13.01
CA LEU A 379 37.04 -6.15 13.07
C LEU A 379 38.56 -6.14 13.25
N ASN A 380 39.10 -7.09 14.01
CA ASN A 380 40.55 -7.28 14.17
C ASN A 380 41.22 -7.65 12.84
N PHE A 381 40.68 -8.62 12.09
CA PHE A 381 41.18 -8.94 10.75
C PHE A 381 41.12 -7.73 9.81
N MET A 382 39.99 -7.01 9.81
CA MET A 382 39.79 -5.83 8.96
C MET A 382 40.68 -4.64 9.33
N LYS A 383 41.13 -4.54 10.58
CA LYS A 383 42.09 -3.53 11.04
C LYS A 383 43.53 -3.91 10.66
N ARG A 384 43.93 -5.16 10.87
CA ARG A 384 45.30 -5.66 10.66
C ARG A 384 45.68 -5.87 9.20
N ARG A 385 44.71 -6.13 8.31
CA ARG A 385 44.96 -6.24 6.86
C ARG A 385 45.56 -4.98 6.24
N LYS A 386 45.40 -3.80 6.87
CA LYS A 386 45.88 -2.53 6.30
C LYS A 386 47.41 -2.59 6.16
N GLY A 387 47.90 -2.52 4.93
CA GLY A 387 49.33 -2.58 4.61
C GLY A 387 49.88 -3.98 4.33
N GLN A 388 49.07 -5.03 4.45
CA GLN A 388 49.48 -6.39 4.10
C GLN A 388 48.93 -6.78 2.72
N ASN A 389 49.72 -6.53 1.67
CA ASN A 389 49.35 -6.90 0.30
C ASN A 389 49.66 -8.38 0.00
N HIS A 390 50.58 -8.99 0.75
CA HIS A 390 51.01 -10.38 0.59
C HIS A 390 50.66 -11.16 1.86
N CYS A 391 49.57 -11.92 1.83
CA CYS A 391 49.12 -12.70 2.99
C CYS A 391 49.77 -14.09 3.05
N GLY A 392 51.10 -14.17 2.92
CA GLY A 392 51.84 -15.43 3.08
C GLY A 392 51.74 -16.44 1.92
N PHE A 393 51.34 -16.00 0.72
CA PHE A 393 51.37 -16.82 -0.50
C PHE A 393 52.49 -16.35 -1.43
N SER A 394 53.28 -17.29 -1.93
CA SER A 394 54.30 -17.06 -2.96
C SER A 394 53.60 -16.82 -4.30
N GLY A 395 53.44 -15.56 -4.68
CA GLY A 395 52.81 -15.16 -5.95
C GLY A 395 52.48 -13.68 -6.00
N SER A 396 52.32 -13.14 -7.21
CA SER A 396 51.98 -11.73 -7.47
C SER A 396 50.51 -11.36 -7.24
N ASN A 397 49.67 -12.30 -6.81
CA ASN A 397 48.25 -12.02 -6.59
C ASN A 397 48.06 -11.33 -5.24
N ASN A 398 47.58 -10.09 -5.29
CA ASN A 398 47.14 -9.36 -4.10
C ASN A 398 45.86 -10.01 -3.55
N ILE A 399 45.83 -10.29 -2.25
CA ILE A 399 44.65 -10.82 -1.56
C ILE A 399 43.89 -9.65 -0.94
N PHE A 400 42.59 -9.56 -1.21
CA PHE A 400 41.74 -8.47 -0.73
C PHE A 400 40.70 -9.01 0.25
N LEU A 401 40.63 -8.41 1.44
CA LEU A 401 39.58 -8.67 2.42
C LEU A 401 38.61 -7.48 2.45
N ASN A 402 37.34 -7.76 2.20
CA ASN A 402 36.25 -6.79 2.22
C ASN A 402 35.18 -7.21 3.22
N GLU A 403 34.33 -6.28 3.64
CA GLU A 403 33.13 -6.63 4.40
C GLU A 403 32.07 -7.25 3.48
N ASP A 404 31.33 -8.23 3.99
CA ASP A 404 30.08 -8.68 3.37
C ASP A 404 28.98 -7.65 3.63
N LEU A 405 28.63 -6.89 2.59
CA LEU A 405 27.60 -5.86 2.64
C LEU A 405 26.34 -6.36 1.95
N SER A 406 25.17 -5.92 2.42
CA SER A 406 23.89 -6.10 1.71
C SER A 406 23.95 -5.49 0.30
N LYS A 407 22.99 -5.82 -0.57
CA LYS A 407 22.95 -5.25 -1.93
C LYS A 407 22.80 -3.73 -1.86
N GLU A 408 21.90 -3.27 -1.00
CA GLU A 408 21.57 -1.89 -0.72
C GLU A 408 22.81 -1.14 -0.21
N ASN A 409 23.53 -1.69 0.78
CA ASN A 409 24.75 -1.06 1.29
C ASN A 409 25.90 -1.08 0.28
N ARG A 410 25.97 -2.05 -0.64
CA ARG A 410 26.95 -2.01 -1.73
C ARG A 410 26.65 -0.89 -2.72
N GLU A 411 25.39 -0.71 -3.08
CA GLU A 411 24.94 0.39 -3.94
C GLU A 411 25.16 1.74 -3.27
N LEU A 412 24.79 1.87 -2.00
CA LEU A 412 25.01 3.08 -1.19
C LEU A 412 26.50 3.39 -1.03
N LEU A 413 27.36 2.39 -0.82
CA LEU A 413 28.81 2.58 -0.76
C LEU A 413 29.37 3.03 -2.11
N LYS A 414 28.86 2.48 -3.22
CA LYS A 414 29.24 2.90 -4.57
C LYS A 414 28.91 4.37 -4.80
N LYS A 415 27.71 4.81 -4.40
CA LYS A 415 27.28 6.21 -4.46
C LYS A 415 28.12 7.09 -3.51
N ALA A 416 28.31 6.69 -2.26
CA ALA A 416 29.11 7.44 -1.29
C ALA A 416 30.57 7.67 -1.75
N ARG A 417 31.14 6.77 -2.56
CA ARG A 417 32.48 6.95 -3.12
C ARG A 417 32.60 8.13 -4.10
N SER A 418 31.51 8.57 -4.75
CA SER A 418 31.56 9.77 -5.60
C SER A 418 31.72 11.07 -4.79
N LEU A 419 31.47 11.05 -3.48
CA LEU A 419 31.77 12.19 -2.61
C LEU A 419 33.27 12.51 -2.53
N ARG A 420 34.16 11.59 -2.98
CA ARG A 420 35.58 11.88 -3.10
C ARG A 420 35.87 13.02 -4.08
N ASP A 421 35.01 13.21 -5.07
CA ASP A 421 35.08 14.31 -6.03
C ASP A 421 34.58 15.64 -5.42
N LYS A 422 33.96 15.59 -4.23
CA LYS A 422 33.38 16.72 -3.48
C LYS A 422 34.07 16.96 -2.15
N GLU A 423 35.40 16.89 -2.12
CA GLU A 423 36.25 17.17 -0.95
C GLU A 423 36.19 16.12 0.19
N TYR A 424 35.51 14.97 0.03
CA TYR A 424 35.55 13.90 1.03
C TYR A 424 36.76 12.98 0.83
N LYS A 425 37.83 13.21 1.58
CA LYS A 425 39.07 12.42 1.48
C LYS A 425 38.89 10.94 1.79
N TYR A 426 37.98 10.61 2.72
CA TYR A 426 37.81 9.24 3.20
C TYR A 426 36.37 8.75 3.08
N VAL A 427 36.23 7.55 2.50
CA VAL A 427 34.98 6.79 2.43
C VAL A 427 35.31 5.34 2.75
N TRP A 428 34.71 4.79 3.81
CA TRP A 428 34.98 3.42 4.27
C TRP A 428 33.77 2.79 4.95
N THR A 429 33.89 1.50 5.25
CA THR A 429 32.88 0.75 6.02
C THR A 429 33.46 0.26 7.34
N VAL A 430 32.61 0.17 8.37
CA VAL A 430 32.90 -0.52 9.62
C VAL A 430 31.64 -1.24 10.08
N ALA A 431 31.70 -2.56 10.21
CA ALA A 431 30.61 -3.40 10.67
C ALA A 431 29.31 -3.16 9.86
N GLY A 432 29.44 -3.18 8.53
CA GLY A 432 28.34 -2.94 7.60
C GLY A 432 27.90 -1.49 7.43
N LYS A 433 28.37 -0.56 8.28
CA LYS A 433 27.99 0.85 8.26
C LYS A 433 28.95 1.66 7.40
N ILE A 434 28.42 2.58 6.60
CA ILE A 434 29.20 3.45 5.71
C ILE A 434 29.51 4.76 6.44
N TYR A 435 30.78 5.16 6.39
CA TYR A 435 31.26 6.39 6.97
C TYR A 435 32.03 7.20 5.93
N VAL A 436 31.87 8.51 6.00
CA VAL A 436 32.62 9.49 5.22
C VAL A 436 33.30 10.50 6.14
N ARG A 437 34.40 11.08 5.68
CA ARG A 437 35.12 12.14 6.40
C ARG A 437 35.79 13.08 5.40
N LYS A 438 35.64 14.38 5.61
CA LYS A 438 36.15 15.44 4.72
C LYS A 438 37.68 15.50 4.76
N GLU A 439 38.24 15.66 5.95
CA GLU A 439 39.68 15.79 6.18
C GLU A 439 40.15 14.94 7.36
N ASP A 440 41.45 14.80 7.58
CA ASP A 440 42.00 13.97 8.67
C ASP A 440 41.43 14.31 10.06
N LYS A 441 41.23 15.61 10.32
CA LYS A 441 40.75 16.15 11.60
C LYS A 441 39.23 16.31 11.67
N SER A 442 38.49 16.17 10.57
CA SER A 442 37.05 16.36 10.59
C SER A 442 36.34 15.19 11.26
N GLU A 443 35.14 15.44 11.78
CA GLU A 443 34.31 14.38 12.34
C GLU A 443 33.94 13.35 11.24
N LYS A 444 33.76 12.08 11.65
CA LYS A 444 33.24 11.05 10.76
C LYS A 444 31.72 11.19 10.67
N ILE A 445 31.18 11.23 9.47
CA ILE A 445 29.73 11.29 9.22
C ILE A 445 29.27 9.89 8.80
N ARG A 446 28.21 9.38 9.43
CA ARG A 446 27.59 8.10 9.04
C ARG A 446 26.55 8.36 7.96
N ILE A 447 26.57 7.55 6.91
CA ILE A 447 25.55 7.56 5.86
C ILE A 447 24.60 6.40 6.12
N PHE A 448 23.32 6.70 6.33
CA PHE A 448 22.27 5.69 6.52
C PHE A 448 21.57 5.33 5.22
N ASP A 449 21.32 6.34 4.38
CA ASP A 449 20.59 6.21 3.13
C ASP A 449 21.05 7.26 2.09
N GLU A 450 20.37 7.30 0.96
CA GLU A 450 20.67 8.25 -0.11
C GLU A 450 20.29 9.69 0.22
N SER A 451 19.34 9.91 1.15
CA SER A 451 18.97 11.26 1.58
C SER A 451 20.11 11.92 2.35
N ASP A 452 20.90 11.15 3.09
CA ASP A 452 22.10 11.65 3.74
C ASP A 452 23.16 12.07 2.72
N LEU A 453 23.29 11.36 1.59
CA LEU A 453 24.18 11.78 0.52
C LEU A 453 23.76 13.12 -0.10
N ALA A 454 22.44 13.35 -0.25
CA ALA A 454 21.91 14.61 -0.78
C ALA A 454 22.17 15.82 0.14
N LYS A 455 22.32 15.60 1.46
CA LYS A 455 22.68 16.68 2.41
C LYS A 455 24.16 17.07 2.33
N LEU A 456 25.00 16.19 1.78
CA LEU A 456 26.45 16.37 1.63
C LEU A 456 26.85 16.72 0.20
N SER A 457 25.89 16.72 -0.72
CA SER A 457 26.07 16.96 -2.15
C SER A 457 25.90 18.42 -2.49
#